data_AF-A0A0F9KBF8-F1
#
_entry.id   AF-A0A0F9KBF8-F1
#
_cell.length_a   1.000
_cell.length_b   1.000
_cell.length_c   1.000
_cell.angle_alpha   90.00
_cell.angle_beta   90.00
_cell.angle_gamma   90.00
#
_symmetry.space_group_name_H-M   'P 1'
#
loop_
_entity.id
_entity.type
_entity.pdbx_description
1 polymer ?
#
loop_
_entity_poly.entity_id
_entity_poly.type
_entity_poly.pdbx_seq_one_letter_code
_entity_poly.pdbx_strand_id
1 'polypeptide(L)'
;MSLLNERRAAFVYDAARLAAIAAGAPIIPAPWGEREDNFREQFLKVIERQCGPNRSSSPEELHGSWMQAYYDRGWTFGETYDPVATTHPDLVPYADLGILERDKDAVFVALCEIARLYVRDIENDPETKSGTK
;
A
#
# COMPACT_ATOMS: atom_id res chain seq x y z
N MET A 1 -17.52 -2.22 -3.84
CA MET A 1 -16.35 -2.93 -3.28
C MET A 1 -16.80 -4.19 -2.58
N SER A 2 -16.02 -5.28 -2.63
CA SER A 2 -16.28 -6.46 -1.80
C SER A 2 -15.78 -6.26 -0.37
N LEU A 3 -16.46 -6.84 0.62
CA LEU A 3 -16.01 -6.86 2.03
C LEU A 3 -14.60 -7.44 2.17
N LEU A 4 -14.23 -8.37 1.30
CA LEU A 4 -12.88 -8.95 1.26
C LEU A 4 -11.80 -7.89 0.99
N ASN A 5 -12.01 -7.01 0.00
CA ASN A 5 -11.00 -6.03 -0.39
C ASN A 5 -10.79 -4.99 0.72
N GLU A 6 -11.86 -4.58 1.40
CA GLU A 6 -11.78 -3.70 2.58
C GLU A 6 -10.91 -4.29 3.69
N ARG A 7 -11.13 -5.57 4.05
CA ARG A 7 -10.31 -6.22 5.08
C ARG A 7 -8.85 -6.36 4.68
N ARG A 8 -8.57 -6.66 3.40
CA ARG A 8 -7.19 -6.69 2.86
C ARG A 8 -6.54 -5.33 2.96
N ALA A 9 -7.26 -4.27 2.59
CA ALA A 9 -6.76 -2.91 2.66
C ALA A 9 -6.47 -2.48 4.09
N ALA A 10 -7.40 -2.70 5.02
CA ALA A 10 -7.20 -2.44 6.43
C ALA A 10 -5.96 -3.17 6.98
N PHE A 11 -5.83 -4.48 6.69
CA PHE A 11 -4.68 -5.28 7.12
C PHE A 11 -3.36 -4.72 6.61
N VAL A 12 -3.24 -4.51 5.29
CA VAL A 12 -1.99 -4.04 4.68
C VAL A 12 -1.63 -2.66 5.20
N TYR A 13 -2.61 -1.75 5.26
CA TYR A 13 -2.39 -0.38 5.67
C TYR A 13 -1.93 -0.28 7.13
N ASP A 14 -2.67 -0.89 8.07
CA ASP A 14 -2.35 -0.80 9.49
C ASP A 14 -1.07 -1.57 9.83
N ALA A 15 -0.78 -2.68 9.14
CA ALA A 15 0.49 -3.39 9.31
C ALA A 15 1.68 -2.57 8.79
N ALA A 16 1.55 -1.91 7.64
CA ALA A 16 2.59 -1.02 7.11
C ALA A 16 2.81 0.19 8.05
N ARG A 17 1.72 0.72 8.63
CA ARG A 17 1.79 1.76 9.66
C ARG A 17 2.54 1.28 10.91
N LEU A 18 2.28 0.06 11.39
CA LEU A 18 3.02 -0.54 12.51
C LEU A 18 4.51 -0.73 12.19
N ALA A 19 4.83 -1.14 10.96
CA ALA A 19 6.21 -1.24 10.50
C ALA A 19 6.91 0.12 10.50
N ALA A 20 6.25 1.18 10.02
CA ALA A 20 6.79 2.54 10.05
C ALA A 20 7.08 3.02 11.48
N ILE A 21 6.20 2.72 12.45
CA ILE A 21 6.42 3.01 13.87
C ILE A 21 7.66 2.27 14.39
N ALA A 22 7.75 0.97 14.13
CA ALA A 22 8.85 0.13 14.59
C ALA A 22 10.20 0.55 13.98
N ALA A 23 10.20 1.03 12.73
CA ALA A 23 11.37 1.54 12.05
C ALA A 23 11.79 2.96 12.47
N GLY A 24 10.98 3.64 13.30
CA GLY A 24 11.23 5.02 13.71
C GLY A 24 11.07 6.03 12.57
N ALA A 25 10.15 5.76 11.63
CA ALA A 25 9.90 6.66 10.51
C ALA A 25 9.43 8.06 10.99
N PRO A 26 9.84 9.14 10.31
CA PRO A 26 9.53 10.50 10.74
C PRO A 26 8.05 10.85 10.60
N ILE A 27 7.35 10.18 9.69
CA ILE A 27 5.93 10.38 9.41
C ILE A 27 5.21 9.06 9.62
N ILE A 28 4.28 9.04 10.58
CA ILE A 28 3.38 7.93 10.84
C ILE A 28 1.97 8.37 10.45
N PRO A 29 1.33 7.72 9.46
CA PRO A 29 0.02 8.15 9.02
C PRO A 29 -1.07 7.75 10.04
N ALA A 30 -2.26 8.34 9.96
CA ALA A 30 -3.38 7.97 10.82
C ALA A 30 -3.81 6.50 10.59
N PRO A 31 -4.44 5.82 11.57
CA PRO A 31 -4.99 4.47 11.41
C PRO A 31 -5.98 4.36 10.26
N TRP A 32 -6.16 3.17 9.68
CA TRP A 32 -7.06 2.95 8.53
C TRP A 32 -8.47 3.50 8.74
N GLY A 33 -9.04 3.27 9.93
CA GLY A 33 -10.40 3.69 10.28
C GLY A 33 -10.60 5.21 10.35
N GLU A 34 -9.51 5.98 10.38
CA GLU A 34 -9.51 7.45 10.45
C GLU A 34 -9.09 8.09 9.13
N ARG A 35 -8.83 7.30 8.08
CA ARG A 35 -8.43 7.81 6.77
C ARG A 35 -9.60 8.39 5.98
N GLU A 36 -9.28 9.42 5.21
CA GLU A 36 -10.22 10.14 4.37
C GLU A 36 -10.77 9.25 3.25
N ASP A 37 -12.05 9.42 2.90
CA ASP A 37 -12.76 8.57 1.93
C ASP A 37 -12.06 8.51 0.57
N ASN A 38 -11.62 9.66 0.06
CA ASN A 38 -10.90 9.76 -1.21
C ASN A 38 -9.57 8.97 -1.19
N PHE A 39 -8.86 8.97 -0.06
CA PHE A 39 -7.67 8.16 0.11
C PHE A 39 -8.03 6.67 0.16
N ARG A 40 -9.03 6.30 0.96
CA ARG A 40 -9.47 4.91 1.11
C ARG A 40 -9.86 4.32 -0.24
N GLU A 41 -10.65 5.04 -1.03
CA GLU A 41 -11.03 4.64 -2.40
C GLU A 41 -9.83 4.41 -3.32
N GLN A 42 -8.82 5.28 -3.26
CA GLN A 42 -7.58 5.10 -4.04
C GLN A 42 -6.79 3.88 -3.57
N PHE A 43 -6.63 3.73 -2.26
CA PHE A 43 -5.87 2.64 -1.66
C PHE A 43 -6.53 1.28 -1.94
N LEU A 44 -7.85 1.21 -1.90
CA LEU A 44 -8.60 -0.02 -2.23
C LEU A 44 -8.35 -0.49 -3.67
N LYS A 45 -8.19 0.42 -4.63
CA LYS A 45 -7.82 0.07 -6.02
C LYS A 45 -6.39 -0.51 -6.10
N VAL A 46 -5.47 0.06 -5.33
CA VAL A 46 -4.09 -0.48 -5.23
C VAL A 46 -4.12 -1.89 -4.66
N ILE A 47 -4.87 -2.12 -3.58
CA ILE A 47 -4.97 -3.42 -2.92
C ILE A 47 -5.67 -4.46 -3.80
N GLU A 48 -6.71 -4.05 -4.54
CA GLU A 48 -7.36 -4.92 -5.52
C GLU A 48 -6.37 -5.40 -6.58
N ARG A 49 -5.56 -4.50 -7.14
CA ARG A 49 -4.50 -4.85 -8.09
C ARG A 49 -3.45 -5.77 -7.45
N GLN A 50 -2.95 -5.40 -6.26
CA GLN A 50 -1.86 -6.10 -5.59
C GLN A 50 -2.24 -7.46 -5.01
N CYS A 51 -3.52 -7.69 -4.75
CA CYS A 51 -4.04 -9.01 -4.42
C CYS A 51 -4.56 -9.79 -5.65
N GLY A 52 -4.46 -9.19 -6.84
CA GLY A 52 -4.90 -9.77 -8.11
C GLY A 52 -3.77 -10.43 -8.92
N PRO A 53 -4.08 -10.93 -10.12
CA PRO A 53 -3.10 -11.56 -11.02
C PRO A 53 -2.07 -10.55 -11.57
N ASN A 54 -2.44 -9.27 -11.67
CA ASN A 54 -1.60 -8.19 -12.21
C ASN A 54 -0.77 -7.47 -11.14
N ARG A 55 -0.51 -8.15 -10.01
CA ARG A 55 0.29 -7.59 -8.91
C ARG A 55 1.75 -7.44 -9.33
N SER A 56 2.40 -6.43 -8.80
CA SER A 56 3.86 -6.36 -8.82
C SER A 56 4.42 -6.97 -7.52
N SER A 57 5.48 -7.76 -7.65
CA SER A 57 6.30 -8.26 -6.54
C SER A 57 7.63 -7.50 -6.40
N SER A 58 7.85 -6.46 -7.20
CA SER A 58 9.06 -5.66 -7.18
C SER A 58 8.80 -4.33 -6.46
N PRO A 59 9.53 -4.02 -5.38
CA PRO A 59 9.46 -2.72 -4.71
C PRO A 59 9.73 -1.56 -5.68
N GLU A 60 10.70 -1.73 -6.58
CA GLU A 60 11.06 -0.72 -7.59
C GLU A 60 9.93 -0.47 -8.59
N GLU A 61 9.23 -1.51 -9.07
CA GLU A 61 8.09 -1.33 -9.98
C GLU A 61 6.90 -0.66 -9.29
N LEU A 62 6.71 -0.92 -7.99
CA LEU A 62 5.70 -0.23 -7.20
C LEU A 62 6.03 1.24 -7.00
N HIS A 63 7.29 1.54 -6.66
CA HIS A 63 7.76 2.92 -6.58
C HIS A 63 7.57 3.63 -7.93
N GLY A 64 7.97 3.01 -9.03
CA GLY A 64 7.76 3.56 -10.38
C GLY A 64 6.28 3.80 -10.71
N SER A 65 5.40 2.88 -10.33
CA SER A 65 3.94 3.06 -10.48
C SER A 65 3.40 4.22 -9.64
N TRP A 66 3.92 4.39 -8.42
CA TRP A 66 3.58 5.49 -7.53
C TRP A 66 4.07 6.84 -8.09
N MET A 67 5.31 6.91 -8.58
CA MET A 67 5.87 8.10 -9.22
C MET A 67 5.03 8.51 -10.43
N GLN A 68 4.66 7.56 -11.29
CA GLN A 68 3.82 7.84 -12.46
C GLN A 68 2.46 8.42 -12.06
N ALA A 69 1.81 7.87 -11.02
CA ALA A 69 0.54 8.41 -10.52
C ALA A 69 0.66 9.84 -9.97
N TYR A 70 1.82 10.20 -9.42
CA TYR A 70 2.13 11.56 -9.00
C TYR A 70 2.37 12.48 -10.21
N TYR A 71 3.19 12.05 -11.18
CA TYR A 71 3.43 12.81 -12.41
C TYR A 71 2.15 13.07 -13.20
N ASP A 72 1.25 12.08 -13.31
CA ASP A 72 -0.04 12.23 -14.00
C ASP A 72 -0.95 13.27 -13.32
N ARG A 73 -0.72 13.55 -12.03
CA ARG A 73 -1.42 14.59 -11.25
C ARG A 73 -0.67 15.92 -11.23
N GLY A 74 0.41 16.05 -12.01
CA GLY A 74 1.22 17.26 -12.12
C GLY A 74 2.26 17.43 -11.02
N TRP A 75 2.51 16.41 -10.19
CA TRP A 75 3.55 16.51 -9.16
C TRP A 75 4.94 16.47 -9.78
N THR A 76 5.90 17.12 -9.13
CA THR A 76 7.30 17.15 -9.55
C THR A 76 8.24 16.89 -8.39
N PHE A 77 9.51 16.60 -8.68
CA PHE A 77 10.51 16.48 -7.63
C PHE A 77 10.72 17.84 -6.91
N GLY A 78 10.90 17.78 -5.59
CA GLY A 78 11.41 18.90 -4.79
C GLY A 78 11.95 18.39 -3.46
N GLU A 79 12.91 19.11 -2.86
CA GLU A 79 13.64 18.65 -1.66
C GLU A 79 12.75 18.38 -0.44
N THR A 80 11.55 18.96 -0.41
CA THR A 80 10.55 18.78 0.64
C THR A 80 9.18 18.48 0.05
N TYR A 81 8.35 17.77 0.83
CA TYR A 81 6.95 17.57 0.50
C TYR A 81 6.19 18.89 0.60
N ASP A 82 5.59 19.34 -0.51
CA ASP A 82 4.76 20.53 -0.56
C ASP A 82 3.50 20.25 -1.41
N PRO A 83 2.31 20.12 -0.79
CA PRO A 83 1.07 19.86 -1.52
C PRO A 83 0.54 21.09 -2.30
N VAL A 84 0.97 22.31 -1.96
CA VAL A 84 0.58 23.53 -2.69
C VAL A 84 1.44 23.70 -3.93
N ALA A 85 2.76 23.52 -3.81
CA ALA A 85 3.69 23.53 -4.95
C ALA A 85 3.67 22.21 -5.75
N THR A 86 2.99 21.18 -5.25
CA THR A 86 2.92 19.83 -5.81
C THR A 86 4.29 19.18 -5.97
N THR A 87 5.12 19.27 -4.93
CA THR A 87 6.45 18.66 -4.91
C THR A 87 6.57 17.51 -3.90
N HIS A 88 7.34 16.48 -4.24
CA HIS A 88 7.63 15.35 -3.35
C HIS A 88 9.12 14.93 -3.46
N PRO A 89 9.83 14.70 -2.33
CA PRO A 89 11.26 14.36 -2.34
C PRO A 89 11.53 12.98 -2.94
N ASP A 90 10.61 12.04 -2.74
CA ASP A 90 10.76 10.67 -3.24
C ASP A 90 10.47 10.51 -4.75
N LEU A 91 10.19 11.59 -5.49
CA LEU A 91 10.06 11.54 -6.96
C LEU A 91 11.43 11.46 -7.65
N VAL A 92 12.22 10.48 -7.23
CA VAL A 92 13.57 10.13 -7.71
C VAL A 92 13.61 8.63 -8.06
N PRO A 93 14.56 8.16 -8.89
CA PRO A 93 14.74 6.74 -9.16
C PRO A 93 14.84 5.91 -7.87
N TYR A 94 14.34 4.67 -7.90
CA TYR A 94 14.33 3.79 -6.72
C TYR A 94 15.71 3.60 -6.08
N ALA A 95 16.77 3.57 -6.90
CA ALA A 95 18.15 3.46 -6.43
C ALA A 95 18.63 4.68 -5.60
N ASP A 96 18.02 5.84 -5.79
CA ASP A 96 18.35 7.10 -5.13
C ASP A 96 17.52 7.33 -3.85
N LEU A 97 16.53 6.47 -3.59
CA LEU A 97 15.75 6.52 -2.36
C LEU A 97 16.62 6.22 -1.12
N GLY A 98 16.30 6.92 -0.04
CA GLY A 98 16.77 6.55 1.29
C GLY A 98 16.39 5.11 1.65
N ILE A 99 17.19 4.47 2.51
CA ILE A 99 16.97 3.06 2.89
C ILE A 99 15.57 2.83 3.47
N LEU A 100 15.07 3.77 4.28
CA LEU A 100 13.75 3.66 4.91
C LEU A 100 12.61 3.60 3.87
N GLU A 101 12.69 4.37 2.79
CA GLU A 101 11.66 4.39 1.75
C GLU A 101 11.70 3.11 0.90
N ARG A 102 12.90 2.59 0.61
CA ARG A 102 13.06 1.29 -0.05
C ARG A 102 12.53 0.14 0.79
N ASP A 103 12.81 0.17 2.09
CA ASP A 103 12.32 -0.81 3.06
C ASP A 103 10.78 -0.75 3.17
N LYS A 104 10.20 0.46 3.18
CA LYS A 104 8.75 0.67 3.16
C LYS A 104 8.10 -0.02 1.96
N ASP A 105 8.66 0.14 0.75
CA ASP A 105 8.13 -0.50 -0.44
C ASP A 105 8.25 -2.03 -0.38
N ALA A 106 9.38 -2.55 0.12
CA ALA A 106 9.59 -3.99 0.31
C ALA A 106 8.61 -4.60 1.32
N VAL A 107 8.40 -3.92 2.45
CA VAL A 107 7.40 -4.30 3.46
C VAL A 107 6.00 -4.28 2.87
N PHE A 108 5.65 -3.25 2.10
CA PHE A 108 4.34 -3.17 1.46
C PHE A 108 4.08 -4.34 0.49
N VAL A 109 5.07 -4.70 -0.35
CA VAL A 109 4.98 -5.89 -1.22
C VAL A 109 4.72 -7.16 -0.39
N ALA A 110 5.49 -7.37 0.67
CA ALA A 110 5.36 -8.55 1.52
C ALA A 110 3.96 -8.62 2.18
N LEU A 111 3.47 -7.49 2.69
CA LEU A 111 2.14 -7.40 3.30
C LEU A 111 1.02 -7.65 2.29
N CYS A 112 1.13 -7.13 1.06
CA CYS A 112 0.19 -7.44 -0.01
C CYS A 112 0.16 -8.94 -0.31
N GLU A 113 1.32 -9.61 -0.36
CA GLU A 113 1.36 -11.06 -0.61
C GLU A 113 0.74 -11.85 0.54
N ILE A 114 0.98 -11.46 1.80
CA ILE A 114 0.32 -12.04 2.97
C ILE A 114 -1.20 -11.85 2.88
N ALA A 115 -1.67 -10.63 2.58
CA ALA A 115 -3.09 -10.33 2.45
C ALA A 115 -3.74 -11.16 1.32
N ARG A 116 -3.04 -11.29 0.19
CA ARG A 116 -3.50 -12.09 -0.96
C ARG A 116 -3.68 -13.56 -0.59
N LEU A 117 -2.70 -14.13 0.11
CA LEU A 117 -2.66 -15.56 0.45
C LEU A 117 -3.54 -15.94 1.63
N TYR A 118 -3.72 -15.06 2.61
CA TYR A 118 -4.28 -15.44 3.92
C TYR A 118 -5.49 -14.63 4.36
N VAL A 119 -5.71 -13.43 3.82
CA VAL A 119 -6.97 -12.70 4.02
C VAL A 119 -7.91 -13.11 2.88
N ARG A 120 -8.69 -14.17 3.10
CA ARG A 120 -9.58 -14.80 2.11
C ARG A 120 -11.05 -14.66 2.49
N ASP A 121 -11.93 -14.80 1.52
CA ASP A 121 -13.37 -14.83 1.76
C ASP A 121 -13.75 -16.12 2.51
N ILE A 122 -14.03 -16.01 3.80
CA ILE A 122 -14.31 -17.15 4.68
C ILE A 122 -15.66 -17.78 4.33
N GLU A 123 -16.61 -17.01 3.81
CA GLU A 123 -17.96 -17.48 3.48
C GLU A 123 -17.98 -18.29 2.18
N ASN A 124 -17.00 -18.06 1.30
CA ASN A 124 -16.87 -18.71 0.00
C ASN A 124 -15.65 -19.63 -0.11
N ASP A 125 -14.88 -19.83 0.97
CA ASP A 125 -13.76 -20.78 0.97
C ASP A 125 -14.30 -22.24 0.95
N PRO A 126 -13.95 -23.06 -0.06
CA PRO A 126 -14.40 -24.45 -0.11
C PRO A 126 -13.89 -25.29 1.07
N GLU A 127 -12.79 -24.91 1.72
CA GLU A 127 -12.26 -25.63 2.91
C GLU A 127 -13.07 -25.32 4.17
N THR A 128 -13.66 -24.12 4.31
CA THR A 128 -14.47 -23.75 5.49
C THR A 128 -15.88 -24.35 5.44
N LYS A 129 -16.44 -24.59 4.25
CA LYS A 129 -17.73 -25.31 4.10
C LYS A 129 -17.69 -26.77 4.52
N SER A 130 -16.49 -27.36 4.65
CA SER A 130 -16.30 -28.73 5.13
C SER A 130 -16.19 -28.85 6.66
N GLY A 131 -16.28 -27.74 7.40
CA GLY A 131 -15.98 -27.66 8.83
C GLY A 131 -17.11 -27.99 9.79
N THR A 132 -18.24 -28.53 9.34
CA THR A 132 -19.32 -28.99 10.25
C THR A 132 -19.35 -30.53 10.27
N LYS A 133 -18.63 -31.11 11.21
CA LYS A 133 -18.92 -32.44 11.77
C LYS A 133 -18.97 -32.34 13.28
#